data_AF-I2N150-F1
#
_entry.id   AF-I2N150-F1
#
_cell.length_a   1.000
_cell.length_b   1.000
_cell.length_c   1.000
_cell.angle_alpha   90.00
_cell.angle_beta   90.00
_cell.angle_gamma   90.00
#
_symmetry.space_group_name_H-M   'P 1'
#
loop_
_entity.id
_entity.type
_entity.pdbx_description
1 polymer ?
#
loop_
_entity_poly.entity_id
_entity_poly.type
_entity_poly.pdbx_seq_one_letter_code
_entity_poly.pdbx_strand_id
1 'polypeptide(L)'
;MASLNVGNLGEYLREQRRSAQLSLRQLADAAGVSNPYLSQIERGLRKPSAEVLQQVAKALRISAETLYVRAGILDERDREELETRAVIIADPSINERQKAVLLQIYESFRKENGYEVSDGFAAADPAATDASTGADVVRPPQDPEGPDGPREPRGAQKKPAEADADESRKGGRHGDSAAGTPQSSD
;
A
#
# COMPACT_ATOMS: atom_id res chain seq x y z
N MET A 1 -12.79 -18.23 16.88
CA MET A 1 -11.60 -17.40 16.62
C MET A 1 -11.54 -17.10 15.13
N ALA A 2 -12.26 -16.10 14.66
CA ALA A 2 -12.29 -15.75 13.24
C ALA A 2 -11.17 -14.74 12.94
N SER A 3 -10.13 -15.21 12.26
CA SER A 3 -9.14 -14.35 11.59
C SER A 3 -9.86 -13.56 10.49
N LEU A 4 -10.18 -12.29 10.75
CA LEU A 4 -10.81 -11.39 9.79
C LEU A 4 -9.87 -11.18 8.59
N ASN A 5 -10.42 -11.51 7.43
CA ASN A 5 -9.73 -11.95 6.22
C ASN A 5 -8.89 -10.84 5.56
N VAL A 6 -7.67 -11.21 5.20
CA VAL A 6 -6.76 -10.52 4.27
C VAL A 6 -7.32 -10.49 2.82
N GLY A 7 -8.58 -10.87 2.62
CA GLY A 7 -9.29 -10.91 1.33
C GLY A 7 -10.16 -9.69 1.01
N ASN A 8 -10.30 -8.70 1.90
CA ASN A 8 -11.16 -7.54 1.62
C ASN A 8 -10.36 -6.29 1.21
N LEU A 9 -9.30 -5.95 1.95
CA LEU A 9 -8.50 -4.75 1.68
C LEU A 9 -7.79 -4.76 0.32
N GLY A 10 -7.16 -5.88 -0.04
CA GLY A 10 -6.34 -5.97 -1.26
C GLY A 10 -7.15 -5.82 -2.54
N GLU A 11 -8.29 -6.53 -2.62
CA GLU A 11 -9.23 -6.42 -3.74
C GLU A 11 -9.85 -5.01 -3.80
N TYR A 12 -10.25 -4.45 -2.65
CA TYR A 12 -10.78 -3.10 -2.60
C TYR A 12 -9.77 -2.06 -3.11
N LEU A 13 -8.51 -2.13 -2.67
CA LEU A 13 -7.43 -1.26 -3.17
C LEU A 13 -7.25 -1.38 -4.68
N ARG A 14 -7.28 -2.60 -5.21
CA ARG A 14 -7.17 -2.87 -6.64
C ARG A 14 -8.35 -2.27 -7.42
N GLU A 15 -9.56 -2.38 -6.90
CA GLU A 15 -10.76 -1.76 -7.48
C GLU A 15 -10.66 -0.24 -7.48
N GLN A 16 -10.34 0.38 -6.33
CA GLN A 16 -10.20 1.84 -6.23
C GLN A 16 -9.12 2.36 -7.17
N ARG A 17 -7.98 1.67 -7.27
CA ARG A 17 -6.92 2.03 -8.21
C ARG A 17 -7.39 1.98 -9.66
N ARG A 18 -8.14 0.94 -10.05
CA ARG A 18 -8.69 0.80 -11.41
C ARG A 18 -9.74 1.86 -11.71
N SER A 19 -10.61 2.18 -10.76
CA SER A 19 -11.60 3.26 -10.87
C SER A 19 -10.94 4.62 -11.02
N ALA A 20 -9.81 4.85 -10.35
CA ALA A 20 -8.96 6.04 -10.52
C ALA A 20 -8.10 6.01 -11.80
N GLN A 21 -8.19 4.95 -12.61
CA GLN A 21 -7.41 4.74 -13.85
C GLN A 21 -5.89 4.80 -13.65
N LEU A 22 -5.43 4.44 -12.45
CA LEU A 22 -4.01 4.42 -12.11
C LEU A 22 -3.40 3.03 -12.37
N SER A 23 -2.22 3.00 -12.99
CA SER A 23 -1.36 1.83 -12.93
C SER A 23 -0.85 1.61 -11.51
N LEU A 24 -0.45 0.37 -11.21
CA LEU A 24 0.15 0.04 -9.91
C LEU A 24 1.38 0.91 -9.61
N ARG A 25 2.17 1.24 -10.64
CA ARG A 25 3.36 2.09 -10.52
C ARG A 25 2.99 3.52 -10.17
N GLN A 26 2.02 4.10 -10.87
CA GLN A 26 1.55 5.45 -10.59
C GLN A 26 0.99 5.59 -9.17
N LEU A 27 0.22 4.60 -8.69
CA LEU A 27 -0.28 4.64 -7.31
C LEU A 27 0.86 4.53 -6.30
N ALA A 28 1.83 3.64 -6.53
CA ALA A 28 2.99 3.48 -5.66
C ALA A 28 3.80 4.78 -5.56
N ASP A 29 4.09 5.41 -6.71
CA ASP A 29 4.81 6.67 -6.79
C ASP A 29 4.03 7.81 -6.08
N ALA A 30 2.72 7.90 -6.30
CA ALA A 30 1.87 8.92 -5.67
C ALA A 30 1.72 8.74 -4.15
N ALA A 31 1.72 7.49 -3.67
CA ALA A 31 1.66 7.16 -2.26
C ALA A 31 3.05 7.17 -1.58
N GLY A 32 4.14 7.31 -2.33
CA GLY A 32 5.49 7.28 -1.75
C GLY A 32 5.90 5.89 -1.23
N VAL A 33 5.30 4.83 -1.75
CA VAL A 33 5.60 3.43 -1.35
C VAL A 33 6.22 2.67 -2.51
N SER A 34 6.96 1.58 -2.20
CA SER A 34 7.54 0.78 -3.28
C SER A 34 6.48 -0.01 -4.05
N ASN A 35 6.63 -0.07 -5.38
CA ASN A 35 5.73 -0.84 -6.24
C ASN A 35 5.62 -2.33 -5.87
N PRO A 36 6.72 -3.05 -5.53
CA PRO A 36 6.64 -4.43 -5.07
C PRO A 36 5.82 -4.59 -3.78
N TYR A 37 5.93 -3.64 -2.85
CA TYR A 37 5.19 -3.68 -1.60
C TYR A 37 3.70 -3.45 -1.81
N LEU A 38 3.33 -2.45 -2.63
CA LEU A 38 1.93 -2.23 -3.01
C LEU A 38 1.32 -3.44 -3.74
N SER A 39 2.09 -4.10 -4.61
CA SER A 39 1.69 -5.37 -5.25
C SER A 39 1.39 -6.48 -4.24
N GLN A 40 2.17 -6.56 -3.16
CA GLN A 40 1.95 -7.55 -2.11
C GLN A 40 0.69 -7.23 -1.31
N ILE A 41 0.39 -5.96 -1.07
CA ILE A 41 -0.84 -5.52 -0.38
C ILE A 41 -2.08 -5.84 -1.21
N GLU A 42 -2.11 -5.49 -2.51
CA GLU A 42 -3.27 -5.78 -3.39
C GLU A 42 -3.58 -7.28 -3.51
N ARG A 43 -2.56 -8.14 -3.34
CA ARG A 43 -2.70 -9.61 -3.35
C ARG A 43 -2.98 -10.22 -1.99
N GLY A 44 -3.05 -9.39 -0.93
CA GLY A 44 -3.23 -9.88 0.44
C GLY A 44 -2.03 -10.66 0.99
N LEU A 45 -0.83 -10.46 0.45
CA LEU A 45 0.40 -11.12 0.93
C LEU A 45 1.10 -10.35 2.04
N ARG A 46 0.74 -9.08 2.23
CA ARG A 46 1.29 -8.22 3.28
C ARG A 46 0.19 -7.39 3.93
N LYS A 47 0.29 -7.24 5.25
CA LYS A 47 -0.51 -6.28 6.01
C LYS A 47 0.20 -4.91 5.97
N PRO A 48 -0.45 -3.85 5.47
CA PRO A 48 0.09 -2.50 5.52
C PRO A 48 -0.01 -1.90 6.93
N SER A 49 0.85 -0.92 7.25
CA SER A 49 0.71 -0.08 8.44
C SER A 49 -0.36 1.00 8.25
N ALA A 50 -0.80 1.61 9.35
CA ALA A 50 -1.74 2.74 9.30
C ALA A 50 -1.19 3.91 8.46
N GLU A 51 0.10 4.22 8.60
CA GLU A 51 0.77 5.26 7.82
C GLU A 51 0.71 4.98 6.30
N VAL A 52 1.01 3.75 5.89
CA VAL A 52 0.92 3.33 4.49
C VAL A 52 -0.52 3.45 3.97
N LEU A 53 -1.51 3.07 4.79
CA LEU A 53 -2.91 3.22 4.42
C LEU A 53 -3.33 4.68 4.28
N GLN A 54 -2.83 5.59 5.13
CA GLN A 54 -3.07 7.03 4.97
C GLN A 54 -2.48 7.57 3.67
N GLN A 55 -1.24 7.20 3.37
CA GLN A 55 -0.55 7.62 2.15
C GLN A 55 -1.30 7.14 0.90
N VAL A 56 -1.73 5.88 0.89
CA VAL A 56 -2.49 5.30 -0.22
C VAL A 56 -3.88 5.91 -0.32
N ALA A 57 -4.58 6.13 0.79
CA ALA A 57 -5.88 6.82 0.81
C ALA A 57 -5.79 8.23 0.23
N LYS A 58 -4.74 8.98 0.59
CA LYS A 58 -4.46 10.32 0.06
C LYS A 58 -4.21 10.27 -1.45
N ALA A 59 -3.42 9.31 -1.93
CA ALA A 59 -3.15 9.14 -3.36
C ALA A 59 -4.41 8.78 -4.16
N LEU A 60 -5.29 7.95 -3.60
CA LEU A 60 -6.57 7.57 -4.20
C LEU A 60 -7.69 8.60 -3.97
N ARG A 61 -7.46 9.63 -3.14
CA ARG A 61 -8.46 10.63 -2.72
C ARG A 61 -9.71 10.01 -2.10
N ILE A 62 -9.52 8.99 -1.27
CA ILE A 62 -10.59 8.31 -0.51
C ILE A 62 -10.34 8.46 0.99
N SER A 63 -11.35 8.14 1.81
CA SER A 63 -11.19 8.16 3.27
C SER A 63 -10.24 7.05 3.73
N ALA A 64 -9.23 7.42 4.54
CA ALA A 64 -8.32 6.47 5.18
C ALA A 64 -9.06 5.54 6.15
N GLU A 65 -10.13 6.03 6.75
CA GLU A 65 -11.00 5.30 7.66
C GLU A 65 -11.61 4.05 6.99
N THR A 66 -12.06 4.19 5.74
CA THR A 66 -12.58 3.07 4.95
C THR A 66 -11.53 2.00 4.77
N LEU A 67 -10.27 2.39 4.56
CA LEU A 67 -9.16 1.43 4.45
C LEU A 67 -8.84 0.78 5.80
N TYR A 68 -8.93 1.50 6.91
CA TYR A 68 -8.68 0.94 8.24
C TYR A 68 -9.68 -0.13 8.62
N VAL A 69 -10.97 0.09 8.35
CA VAL A 69 -12.00 -0.94 8.59
C VAL A 69 -11.76 -2.16 7.72
N ARG A 70 -11.49 -1.95 6.43
CA ARG A 70 -11.20 -3.05 5.48
C ARG A 70 -9.91 -3.80 5.84
N ALA A 71 -8.96 -3.13 6.49
CA ALA A 71 -7.73 -3.71 7.01
C ALA A 71 -7.91 -4.42 8.36
N GLY A 72 -9.07 -4.26 9.02
CA GLY A 72 -9.30 -4.73 10.38
C GLY A 72 -8.44 -4.01 11.42
N ILE A 73 -8.04 -2.76 11.13
CA ILE A 73 -7.31 -1.87 12.03
C ILE A 73 -8.28 -1.01 12.84
N LEU A 74 -9.44 -0.69 12.26
CA LEU A 74 -10.52 0.01 12.92
C LEU A 74 -11.70 -0.96 13.01
N ASP A 75 -12.08 -1.33 14.23
CA ASP A 75 -13.27 -2.15 14.43
C ASP A 75 -14.53 -1.29 14.22
N GLU A 76 -15.65 -1.90 13.81
CA GLU A 76 -16.95 -1.20 13.64
C GLU A 76 -17.36 -0.42 14.91
N ARG A 77 -16.90 -0.90 16.06
CA ARG A 77 -17.13 -0.32 17.40
C ARG A 77 -16.36 0.98 17.63
N ASP A 78 -15.20 1.15 16.98
CA ASP A 78 -14.39 2.36 17.05
C ASP A 78 -14.92 3.45 16.09
N ARG A 79 -15.53 3.02 14.97
CA ARG A 79 -16.32 3.91 14.10
C ARG A 79 -17.51 4.51 14.86
N GLU A 80 -18.32 3.66 15.49
CA GLU A 80 -19.50 4.09 16.25
C GLU A 80 -19.12 5.11 17.34
N GLU A 81 -17.95 4.97 17.95
CA GLU A 81 -17.41 5.95 18.90
C GLU A 81 -17.14 7.31 18.24
N LEU A 82 -16.36 7.32 17.17
CA LEU A 82 -15.99 8.55 16.46
C LEU A 82 -17.22 9.29 15.96
N GLU A 83 -18.20 8.55 15.42
CA GLU A 83 -19.48 9.09 14.96
C GLU A 83 -20.28 9.67 16.14
N THR A 84 -20.37 8.97 17.27
CA THR A 84 -21.08 9.46 18.47
C THR A 84 -20.46 10.75 19.03
N ARG A 85 -19.12 10.80 19.15
CA ARG A 85 -18.41 11.98 19.64
C ARG A 85 -18.60 13.16 18.68
N ALA A 86 -18.56 12.92 17.37
CA ALA A 86 -18.80 13.95 16.36
C ALA A 86 -20.22 14.55 16.47
N VAL A 87 -21.25 13.72 16.70
CA VAL A 87 -22.63 14.19 16.90
C VAL A 87 -22.76 15.10 18.13
N ILE A 88 -22.15 14.73 19.25
CA ILE A 88 -22.18 15.55 20.48
C ILE A 88 -21.53 16.91 20.24
N ILE A 89 -20.42 16.96 19.49
CA ILE A 89 -19.70 18.21 19.20
C ILE A 89 -20.49 19.09 18.21
N ALA A 90 -21.15 18.48 17.23
CA ALA A 90 -21.90 19.18 16.19
C ALA A 90 -23.23 19.78 16.67
N ASP A 91 -23.74 19.37 17.84
CA ASP A 91 -25.00 19.90 18.38
C ASP A 91 -24.89 21.39 18.74
N PRO A 92 -25.66 22.28 18.09
CA PRO A 92 -25.64 23.72 18.35
C PRO A 92 -26.41 24.13 19.62
N SER A 93 -27.25 23.25 20.17
CA SER A 93 -28.06 23.53 21.36
C SER A 93 -27.29 23.33 22.67
N ILE A 94 -26.11 22.72 22.60
CA ILE A 94 -25.26 22.38 23.75
C ILE A 94 -24.08 23.36 23.80
N ASN A 95 -23.84 23.97 24.95
CA ASN A 95 -22.67 24.85 25.12
C ASN A 95 -21.37 24.06 25.35
N GLU A 96 -20.22 24.71 25.19
CA GLU A 96 -18.90 24.06 25.31
C GLU A 96 -18.68 23.33 26.64
N ARG A 97 -19.16 23.90 27.75
CA ARG A 97 -19.05 23.26 29.06
C ARG A 97 -19.88 21.99 29.14
N GLN A 98 -21.10 22.01 28.59
CA GLN A 98 -22.00 20.86 28.57
C GLN A 98 -21.47 19.77 27.62
N LYS A 99 -20.89 20.13 26.47
CA LYS A 99 -20.22 19.20 25.57
C LYS A 99 -19.06 18.48 26.27
N ALA A 100 -18.19 19.23 26.96
CA ALA A 100 -17.07 18.66 27.69
C ALA A 100 -17.53 17.66 28.77
N VAL A 101 -18.58 17.98 29.51
CA VAL A 101 -19.14 17.08 30.54
C VAL A 101 -19.76 15.82 29.91
N LEU A 102 -20.51 15.96 28.82
CA LEU A 102 -21.10 14.82 28.11
C LEU A 102 -20.04 13.87 27.55
N LEU A 103 -18.98 14.42 26.95
CA LEU A 103 -17.85 13.63 26.45
C LEU A 103 -17.11 12.93 27.58
N GLN A 104 -16.85 13.61 28.70
CA GLN A 104 -16.20 13.01 29.86
C GLN A 104 -17.02 11.84 30.45
N ILE A 105 -18.35 12.02 30.58
CA ILE A 105 -19.24 10.96 31.08
C ILE A 105 -19.26 9.78 30.10
N TYR A 106 -19.39 10.08 28.81
CA TYR A 106 -19.37 9.07 27.75
C TYR A 106 -18.07 8.24 27.77
N GLU A 107 -16.92 8.90 27.89
CA GLU A 107 -15.61 8.26 28.01
C GLU A 107 -15.52 7.39 29.28
N SER A 108 -16.05 7.87 30.41
CA SER A 108 -16.04 7.12 31.67
C SER A 108 -16.85 5.82 31.59
N PHE A 109 -18.05 5.86 31.00
CA PHE A 109 -18.88 4.66 30.83
C PHE A 109 -18.28 3.69 29.84
N ARG A 110 -17.60 4.17 28.79
CA ARG A 110 -16.89 3.29 27.86
C ARG A 110 -15.72 2.60 28.56
N LYS A 111 -14.92 3.34 29.31
CA LYS A 111 -13.81 2.75 30.07
C LYS A 111 -14.30 1.71 31.09
N GLU A 112 -15.38 2.00 31.81
CA GLU A 112 -15.98 1.08 32.78
C GLU A 112 -16.51 -0.20 32.11
N ASN A 113 -17.09 -0.08 30.91
CA ASN A 113 -17.57 -1.24 30.16
C ASN A 113 -16.46 -2.00 29.40
N GLY A 114 -15.17 -1.70 29.68
CA GLY A 114 -14.02 -2.41 29.11
C GLY A 114 -13.63 -1.98 27.70
N TYR A 115 -14.03 -0.78 27.28
CA TYR A 115 -13.63 -0.18 26.01
C TYR A 115 -12.43 0.74 26.24
N GLU A 116 -11.24 0.17 26.34
CA GLU A 116 -10.01 0.97 26.23
C GLU A 116 -9.77 1.23 24.74
N VAL A 117 -9.73 2.51 24.35
CA VAL A 117 -9.13 2.91 23.08
C VAL A 117 -7.71 2.37 23.15
N SER A 118 -7.40 1.37 22.33
CA SER A 118 -6.00 1.02 22.12
C SER A 118 -5.36 2.26 21.50
N ASP A 119 -4.69 3.06 22.32
CA ASP A 119 -3.76 4.10 21.91
C ASP A 119 -2.59 3.42 21.16
N GLY A 120 -2.88 2.90 19.97
CA GLY A 120 -1.91 2.46 18.97
C GLY A 120 -1.27 3.65 18.25
N PHE A 121 -1.43 4.86 18.81
CA PHE A 121 -0.74 6.08 18.42
C PHE A 121 0.29 6.49 19.48
N ALA A 122 0.87 5.53 20.19
CA ALA A 122 2.14 5.76 20.87
C ALA A 122 3.18 6.15 19.82
N ALA A 123 3.51 7.44 19.81
CA ALA A 123 4.62 8.02 19.07
C ALA A 123 5.85 7.12 19.22
N ALA A 124 6.36 6.64 18.09
CA ALA A 124 7.72 6.11 18.05
C ALA A 124 8.67 7.29 18.35
N ASP A 125 9.24 7.30 19.54
CA ASP A 125 10.35 8.16 19.92
C ASP A 125 11.46 8.07 18.85
N PRO A 126 11.90 9.19 18.25
CA PRO A 126 13.03 9.22 17.33
C PRO A 126 14.37 9.28 18.09
N ALA A 127 14.51 8.50 19.15
CA ALA A 127 15.71 8.47 19.99
C ALA A 127 16.40 7.10 19.94
N ALA A 128 16.93 6.75 18.76
CA ALA A 128 18.00 5.78 18.61
C ALA A 128 18.81 6.07 17.34
N THR A 129 19.36 7.28 17.26
CA THR A 129 20.55 7.54 16.45
C THR A 129 21.78 7.51 17.34
N ASP A 130 22.66 6.59 16.97
CA ASP A 130 24.12 6.61 17.08
C ASP A 130 24.79 6.00 18.33
N ALA A 131 25.45 4.87 18.07
CA ALA A 131 26.70 4.50 18.71
C ALA A 131 27.58 3.71 17.72
N SER A 132 28.21 4.42 16.77
CA SER A 132 29.56 4.04 16.35
C SER A 132 30.36 5.27 15.92
N THR A 133 31.12 5.82 16.87
CA THR A 133 32.26 6.69 16.56
C THR A 133 33.49 6.16 17.27
N GLY A 134 34.60 6.07 16.54
CA GLY A 134 35.93 6.23 17.12
C GLY A 134 37.01 5.34 16.54
N ALA A 135 37.69 5.81 15.49
CA ALA A 135 39.10 6.20 15.60
C ALA A 135 39.63 6.69 14.24
N ASP A 136 39.93 7.98 14.18
CA ASP A 136 40.69 8.63 13.11
C ASP A 136 41.93 9.26 13.77
N VAL A 137 43.13 8.92 13.31
CA VAL A 137 44.41 9.60 13.62
C VAL A 137 45.30 9.64 12.35
N VAL A 138 45.08 10.67 11.53
CA VAL A 138 46.03 11.67 10.99
C VAL A 138 47.52 11.28 10.70
N ARG A 139 47.85 11.09 9.38
CA ARG A 139 48.86 11.74 8.45
C ARG A 139 50.40 11.78 8.76
N PRO A 140 51.31 12.19 7.81
CA PRO A 140 51.63 11.87 6.38
C PRO A 140 53.18 11.67 6.14
N PRO A 141 53.84 12.07 5.01
CA PRO A 141 53.98 11.47 3.65
C PRO A 141 55.46 11.12 3.25
N GLN A 142 55.76 10.35 2.19
CA GLN A 142 56.96 10.48 1.30
C GLN A 142 56.76 9.82 -0.09
N ASP A 143 57.34 10.44 -1.14
CA ASP A 143 57.23 10.19 -2.59
C ASP A 143 58.15 9.04 -3.14
N PRO A 144 58.59 8.99 -4.43
CA PRO A 144 57.98 8.21 -5.52
C PRO A 144 58.97 7.29 -6.29
N GLU A 145 58.51 6.21 -6.92
CA GLU A 145 59.27 5.55 -8.02
C GLU A 145 58.33 5.03 -9.11
N GLY A 146 58.57 5.45 -10.36
CA GLY A 146 58.24 4.70 -11.57
C GLY A 146 59.54 4.31 -12.28
N PRO A 147 59.55 4.00 -13.59
CA PRO A 147 58.57 3.33 -14.44
C PRO A 147 59.21 2.14 -15.21
N ASP A 148 58.44 1.23 -15.81
CA ASP A 148 58.84 0.63 -17.10
C ASP A 148 57.66 -0.01 -17.87
N GLY A 149 57.58 0.24 -19.18
CA GLY A 149 56.62 -0.37 -20.11
C GLY A 149 57.10 -1.73 -20.64
N PRO A 150 56.68 -2.24 -21.83
CA PRO A 150 55.71 -1.69 -22.81
C PRO A 150 54.71 -2.70 -23.45
N ARG A 151 53.61 -2.14 -24.00
CA ARG A 151 52.89 -2.42 -25.28
C ARG A 151 52.37 -3.84 -25.67
N GLU A 152 51.03 -3.92 -25.81
CA GLU A 152 50.15 -4.47 -26.89
C GLU A 152 50.72 -5.40 -28.01
N PRO A 153 49.94 -6.33 -28.64
CA PRO A 153 48.67 -5.99 -29.32
C PRO A 153 47.56 -7.07 -29.53
N ARG A 154 46.39 -6.56 -29.93
CA ARG A 154 45.31 -7.05 -30.84
C ARG A 154 45.28 -8.50 -31.36
N GLY A 155 44.06 -9.06 -31.38
CA GLY A 155 43.57 -10.07 -32.34
C GLY A 155 42.20 -10.62 -31.90
N ALA A 156 41.04 -10.16 -32.38
CA ALA A 156 40.37 -10.39 -33.66
C ALA A 156 39.57 -11.72 -33.76
N GLN A 157 38.34 -11.62 -34.30
CA GLN A 157 37.49 -12.64 -34.95
C GLN A 157 36.57 -13.48 -34.02
N LYS A 158 35.32 -13.85 -34.38
CA LYS A 158 34.43 -13.65 -35.55
C LYS A 158 33.02 -14.15 -35.13
N LYS A 159 31.93 -13.52 -35.62
CA LYS A 159 30.58 -14.12 -35.81
C LYS A 159 30.60 -15.06 -37.06
N PRO A 160 29.51 -15.67 -37.62
CA PRO A 160 28.05 -15.68 -37.34
C PRO A 160 27.33 -17.06 -37.62
N ALA A 161 25.98 -17.02 -37.75
CA ALA A 161 25.07 -17.87 -38.58
C ALA A 161 24.57 -19.18 -37.91
N GLU A 162 23.34 -19.69 -38.05
CA GLU A 162 22.18 -19.64 -38.97
C GLU A 162 20.92 -19.98 -38.12
N ALA A 163 19.71 -19.42 -38.26
CA ALA A 163 18.72 -19.47 -39.36
C ALA A 163 18.24 -20.91 -39.70
N ASP A 164 17.01 -21.25 -39.31
CA ASP A 164 16.15 -22.07 -40.17
C ASP A 164 14.67 -21.66 -40.02
N ALA A 165 14.02 -21.57 -41.16
CA ALA A 165 12.59 -21.38 -41.38
C ALA A 165 11.91 -22.77 -41.19
N ASP A 166 10.65 -23.09 -41.47
CA ASP A 166 9.58 -22.51 -42.26
C ASP A 166 8.28 -23.29 -41.93
N GLU A 167 7.15 -22.66 -42.23
CA GLU A 167 5.87 -23.21 -42.68
C GLU A 167 5.29 -24.52 -42.11
N SER A 168 4.05 -24.42 -41.61
CA SER A 168 2.90 -24.97 -42.37
C SER A 168 1.53 -24.49 -41.86
N ARG A 169 0.77 -23.95 -42.82
CA ARG A 169 -0.64 -23.57 -42.78
C ARG A 169 -1.58 -24.77 -42.94
N LYS A 170 -2.76 -24.70 -42.32
CA LYS A 170 -4.13 -25.01 -42.83
C LYS A 170 -5.00 -25.28 -41.58
N GLY A 171 -6.19 -24.72 -41.41
CA GLY A 171 -7.24 -24.44 -42.38
C GLY A 171 -8.44 -25.31 -42.00
N GLY A 172 -9.53 -24.70 -41.53
CA GLY A 172 -10.77 -25.40 -41.16
C GLY A 172 -11.93 -24.42 -41.05
N ARG A 173 -12.71 -24.33 -42.13
CA ARG A 173 -13.94 -23.55 -42.31
C ARG A 173 -15.18 -24.42 -42.04
N HIS A 174 -16.32 -23.74 -41.88
CA HIS A 174 -17.72 -24.20 -42.02
C HIS A 174 -18.34 -24.90 -40.80
N GLY A 175 -19.61 -24.73 -40.45
CA GLY A 175 -20.76 -24.00 -41.03
C GLY A 175 -21.70 -23.60 -39.88
N ASP A 176 -22.48 -22.53 -39.98
CA ASP A 176 -23.74 -22.39 -40.74
C ASP A 176 -24.98 -22.88 -39.96
N SER A 177 -26.04 -22.06 -40.02
CA SER A 177 -27.45 -22.32 -39.69
C SER A 177 -27.84 -22.51 -38.21
N ALA A 178 -29.03 -22.15 -37.73
CA ALA A 178 -30.18 -21.34 -38.17
C ALA A 178 -31.21 -21.39 -37.02
N ALA A 179 -32.25 -20.55 -37.10
CA ALA A 179 -33.50 -20.57 -36.30
C ALA A 179 -33.37 -20.14 -34.82
N GLY A 180 -34.21 -19.27 -34.28
CA GLY A 180 -35.58 -18.91 -34.66
C GLY A 180 -36.51 -19.33 -33.53
N THR A 181 -37.11 -18.35 -32.85
CA THR A 181 -38.47 -18.27 -32.26
C THR A 181 -38.45 -17.59 -30.87
N PRO A 182 -39.21 -16.49 -30.69
CA PRO A 182 -39.63 -15.98 -29.39
C PRO A 182 -41.07 -16.44 -29.06
N GLN A 183 -41.30 -16.88 -27.83
CA GLN A 183 -42.61 -17.01 -27.17
C GLN A 183 -42.35 -16.78 -25.67
N SER A 184 -43.16 -16.09 -24.88
CA SER A 184 -44.47 -15.47 -25.05
C SER A 184 -44.73 -14.61 -23.80
N SER A 185 -45.44 -13.50 -23.96
CA SER A 185 -46.13 -12.79 -22.88
C SER A 185 -47.51 -13.40 -22.70
N ASP A 186 -47.86 -13.75 -21.46
CA ASP A 186 -49.09 -13.35 -20.72
C ASP A 186 -48.98 -13.92 -19.28
#